data_AF-A0A3D5NNE2-F1
#
_entry.id   AF-A0A3D5NNE2-F1
#
_cell.length_a   1.000
_cell.length_b   1.000
_cell.length_c   1.000
_cell.angle_alpha   90.00
_cell.angle_beta   90.00
_cell.angle_gamma   90.00
#
_symmetry.space_group_name_H-M   'P 1'
#
loop_
_entity.id
_entity.type
_entity.pdbx_description
1 polymer ?
#
loop_
_entity_poly.entity_id
_entity_poly.type
_entity_poly.pdbx_seq_one_letter_code
_entity_poly.pdbx_strand_id
1 'polypeptide(L)'
;FELIKALKIQMDVSIAECLYTGIVSDTGSFRFPSTTAKTLRIAAELLETGLDFSRIQRILFGTSEFKRIKLLGRALMTMESHLDGFVSTMNLVASDFNTLSISDRDSGDIVNYGLEPPEADVSVLFKEAEGFFRVSVRTKSVIDASALCGKFDGGGHVRAAGCNIKSDSLEEAKRAVLDEIERMRAV
;
A
#
# COMPACT_ATOMS: atom_id res chain seq x y z
N PHE A 1 15.17 5.63 -21.59
CA PHE A 1 16.18 6.70 -21.55
C PHE A 1 17.42 6.36 -22.37
N GLU A 2 18.26 5.41 -21.94
CA GLU A 2 19.54 5.09 -22.63
C GLU A 2 19.38 4.73 -24.11
N LEU A 3 18.35 3.95 -24.44
CA LEU A 3 18.06 3.59 -25.84
C LEU A 3 17.71 4.83 -26.70
N ILE A 4 16.95 5.78 -26.15
CA ILE A 4 16.59 7.03 -26.85
C ILE A 4 17.85 7.85 -27.14
N LYS A 5 18.77 7.93 -26.16
CA LYS A 5 20.10 8.55 -26.34
C LYS A 5 20.94 7.83 -27.40
N ALA A 6 21.01 6.50 -27.34
CA ALA A 6 21.79 5.69 -28.27
C ALA A 6 21.30 5.83 -29.71
N LEU A 7 19.98 5.92 -29.91
CA LEU A 7 19.34 6.16 -31.20
C LEU A 7 19.41 7.63 -31.65
N LYS A 8 19.99 8.52 -30.83
CA LYS A 8 20.10 9.96 -31.09
C LYS A 8 18.74 10.62 -31.36
N ILE A 9 17.69 10.12 -30.72
CA ILE A 9 16.36 10.72 -30.78
C ILE A 9 16.39 11.97 -29.91
N GLN A 10 15.89 13.09 -30.44
CA GLN A 10 15.77 14.34 -29.68
C GLN A 10 14.79 14.13 -28.52
N MET A 11 15.23 14.44 -27.29
CA MET A 11 14.38 14.40 -26.11
C MET A 11 13.47 15.62 -26.11
N ASP A 12 12.18 15.43 -26.36
CA ASP A 12 11.16 16.45 -26.16
C ASP A 12 10.49 16.31 -24.78
N VAL A 13 9.64 17.28 -24.44
CA VAL A 13 8.92 17.30 -23.17
C VAL A 13 8.05 16.05 -23.00
N SER A 14 7.33 15.61 -24.04
CA SER A 14 6.41 14.49 -23.93
C SER A 14 7.13 13.16 -23.65
N ILE A 15 8.26 12.91 -24.31
CA ILE A 15 9.10 11.75 -24.04
C ILE A 15 9.65 11.84 -22.61
N ALA A 16 10.11 13.03 -22.20
CA ALA A 16 10.69 13.24 -20.88
C ALA A 16 9.65 13.04 -19.76
N GLU A 17 8.41 13.51 -19.94
CA GLU A 17 7.30 13.26 -19.02
C GLU A 17 7.05 11.76 -18.85
N CYS A 18 6.92 11.00 -19.94
CA CYS A 18 6.72 9.55 -19.88
C CYS A 18 7.85 8.82 -19.13
N LEU A 19 9.10 9.18 -19.43
CA LEU A 19 10.27 8.58 -18.77
C LEU A 19 10.33 8.95 -17.29
N TYR A 20 10.08 10.22 -16.96
CA TYR A 20 10.10 10.70 -15.58
C TYR A 20 8.99 10.04 -14.76
N THR A 21 7.76 9.96 -15.28
CA THR A 21 6.63 9.23 -14.68
C THR A 21 7.02 7.79 -14.33
N GLY A 22 7.61 7.05 -15.27
CA GLY A 22 8.06 5.68 -15.02
C GLY A 22 9.09 5.60 -13.89
N ILE A 23 10.09 6.49 -13.89
CA ILE A 23 11.13 6.54 -12.86
C ILE A 23 10.53 6.85 -11.48
N VAL A 24 9.69 7.87 -11.35
CA VAL A 24 9.14 8.25 -10.03
C VAL A 24 8.16 7.22 -9.50
N SER A 25 7.40 6.54 -10.35
CA SER A 25 6.51 5.46 -9.91
C SER A 25 7.30 4.26 -9.36
N ASP A 26 8.32 3.80 -10.09
CA ASP A 26 9.08 2.59 -9.71
C ASP A 26 10.04 2.79 -8.53
N THR A 27 10.42 4.04 -8.27
CA THR A 27 11.30 4.42 -7.14
C THR A 27 10.53 4.90 -5.91
N GLY A 28 9.19 4.90 -5.94
CA GLY A 28 8.38 5.43 -4.85
C GLY A 28 8.67 6.92 -4.62
N SER A 29 8.80 7.69 -5.71
CA SER A 29 9.28 9.06 -5.71
C SER A 29 10.63 9.19 -5.01
N PHE A 30 11.58 8.36 -5.45
CA PHE A 30 12.96 8.30 -4.96
C PHE A 30 13.16 7.86 -3.50
N ARG A 31 12.13 7.28 -2.86
CA ARG A 31 12.20 6.80 -1.47
C ARG A 31 12.68 5.36 -1.36
N PHE A 32 12.57 4.56 -2.42
CA PHE A 32 12.89 3.14 -2.37
C PHE A 32 14.39 2.88 -2.58
N PRO A 33 14.94 1.77 -2.04
CA PRO A 33 16.34 1.38 -2.21
C PRO A 33 16.79 1.18 -3.66
N SER A 34 15.84 0.99 -4.60
CA SER A 34 16.11 0.94 -6.04
C SER A 34 16.62 2.28 -6.62
N THR A 35 16.51 3.36 -5.86
CA THR A 35 17.00 4.69 -6.26
C THR A 35 18.53 4.73 -6.21
N THR A 36 19.16 5.03 -7.35
CA THR A 36 20.62 5.15 -7.46
C THR A 36 21.04 6.56 -7.88
N ALA A 37 22.33 6.86 -7.76
CA ALA A 37 22.89 8.10 -8.31
C ALA A 37 22.64 8.25 -9.83
N LYS A 38 22.62 7.13 -10.57
CA LYS A 38 22.27 7.12 -12.00
C LYS A 38 20.82 7.55 -12.20
N THR A 39 19.89 7.01 -11.40
CA THR A 39 18.47 7.35 -11.46
C THR A 39 18.24 8.84 -11.26
N LEU A 40 18.89 9.44 -10.26
CA LEU A 40 18.78 10.88 -9.96
C LEU A 40 19.39 11.76 -11.05
N ARG A 41 20.53 11.37 -11.64
CA ARG A 41 21.12 12.09 -12.78
C ARG A 41 20.21 12.06 -14.01
N ILE A 42 19.62 10.90 -14.32
CA ILE A 42 18.65 10.80 -15.41
C ILE A 42 17.46 11.71 -15.15
N ALA A 43 16.89 11.68 -13.93
CA ALA A 43 15.77 12.56 -13.59
C ALA A 43 16.13 14.04 -13.76
N ALA A 44 17.32 14.46 -13.27
CA ALA A 44 17.80 15.83 -13.44
C ALA A 44 17.90 16.24 -14.93
N GLU A 45 18.43 15.36 -15.78
CA GLU A 45 18.52 15.63 -17.21
C GLU A 45 17.15 15.73 -17.88
N LEU A 46 16.18 14.90 -17.48
CA LEU A 46 14.80 15.01 -17.97
C LEU A 46 14.17 16.35 -17.57
N LEU A 47 14.49 16.90 -16.40
CA LEU A 47 14.01 18.22 -15.97
C LEU A 47 14.51 19.35 -16.87
N GLU A 48 15.70 19.21 -17.48
CA GLU A 48 16.27 20.21 -18.39
C GLU A 48 15.42 20.41 -19.66
N THR A 49 14.53 19.47 -20.01
CA THR A 49 13.61 19.65 -21.15
C THR A 49 12.49 20.65 -20.87
N GLY A 50 12.32 21.09 -19.61
CA GLY A 50 11.24 21.96 -19.18
C GLY A 50 9.93 21.24 -18.81
N LEU A 51 10.00 19.93 -18.53
CA LEU A 51 8.82 19.18 -18.06
C LEU A 51 8.31 19.73 -16.71
N ASP A 52 6.99 19.69 -16.50
CA ASP A 52 6.39 20.10 -15.22
C ASP A 52 6.38 18.91 -14.25
N PHE A 53 7.51 18.73 -13.56
CA PHE A 53 7.70 17.59 -12.65
C PHE A 53 6.72 17.66 -11.47
N SER A 54 6.35 18.89 -11.05
CA SER A 54 5.46 19.14 -9.92
C SER A 54 4.03 18.73 -10.27
N ARG A 55 3.58 18.98 -11.51
CA ARG A 55 2.30 18.46 -12.01
C ARG A 55 2.29 16.94 -12.04
N ILE A 56 3.35 16.29 -12.51
CA ILE A 56 3.43 14.81 -12.53
C ILE A 56 3.35 14.26 -11.10
N GLN A 57 4.14 14.80 -10.17
CA GLN A 57 4.11 14.40 -8.76
C GLN A 57 2.72 14.58 -8.14
N ARG A 58 2.06 15.71 -8.41
CA ARG A 58 0.71 15.99 -7.93
C ARG A 58 -0.30 14.97 -8.46
N ILE A 59 -0.27 14.66 -9.76
CA ILE A 59 -1.21 13.70 -10.36
C ILE A 59 -0.98 12.27 -9.82
N LEU A 60 0.27 11.86 -9.65
CA LEU A 60 0.59 10.50 -9.23
C LEU A 60 0.39 10.27 -7.73
N PHE A 61 0.77 11.25 -6.90
CA PHE A 61 0.89 11.07 -5.45
C PHE A 61 0.15 12.13 -4.63
N GLY A 62 -0.20 13.26 -5.24
CA GLY A 62 -0.80 14.41 -4.55
C GLY A 62 -2.31 14.57 -4.77
N THR A 63 -2.95 13.69 -5.54
CA THR A 63 -4.39 13.72 -5.79
C THR A 63 -5.05 12.43 -5.38
N SER A 64 -6.13 12.56 -4.61
CA SER A 64 -7.03 11.47 -4.25
C SER A 64 -8.45 12.01 -4.25
N GLU A 65 -9.42 11.17 -4.62
CA GLU A 65 -10.82 11.57 -4.54
C GLU A 65 -11.21 11.90 -3.09
N PHE A 66 -12.04 12.93 -2.91
CA PHE A 66 -12.50 13.37 -1.58
C PHE A 66 -13.15 12.23 -0.80
N LYS A 67 -13.97 11.43 -1.47
CA LYS A 67 -14.63 10.26 -0.89
C LYS A 67 -13.62 9.23 -0.39
N ARG A 68 -12.55 8.99 -1.15
CA ARG A 68 -11.46 8.10 -0.77
C ARG A 68 -10.71 8.61 0.47
N ILE A 69 -10.47 9.91 0.57
CA ILE A 69 -9.90 10.53 1.79
C ILE A 69 -10.84 10.35 3.00
N LYS A 70 -12.16 10.48 2.80
CA LYS A 70 -13.14 10.19 3.86
C LYS A 70 -13.12 8.73 4.29
N LEU A 71 -13.03 7.78 3.36
CA LEU A 71 -12.94 6.35 3.66
C LEU A 71 -11.66 6.02 4.45
N LEU A 72 -10.52 6.58 4.03
CA LEU A 72 -9.27 6.49 4.77
C LEU A 72 -9.45 6.98 6.21
N GLY A 73 -10.07 8.15 6.40
CA GLY A 73 -10.35 8.68 7.74
C GLY A 73 -11.19 7.73 8.60
N ARG A 74 -12.17 7.02 8.01
CA ARG A 74 -12.94 6.01 8.76
C ARG A 74 -12.10 4.82 9.19
N ALA A 75 -11.27 4.28 8.31
CA ALA A 75 -10.36 3.20 8.66
C ALA A 75 -9.36 3.62 9.75
N LEU A 76 -8.74 4.79 9.62
CA LEU A 76 -7.76 5.29 10.59
C LEU A 76 -8.37 5.48 11.99
N MET A 77 -9.63 5.91 12.08
CA MET A 77 -10.32 6.05 13.38
C MET A 77 -10.58 4.71 14.08
N THR A 78 -10.48 3.59 13.37
CA THR A 78 -10.57 2.23 13.92
C THR A 78 -9.21 1.61 14.20
N MET A 79 -8.11 2.35 13.98
CA MET A 79 -6.78 1.81 14.13
C MET A 79 -6.50 1.46 15.59
N GLU A 80 -6.09 0.21 15.81
CA GLU A 80 -5.68 -0.33 17.11
C GLU A 80 -4.26 -0.87 17.02
N SER A 81 -3.52 -0.75 18.13
CA SER A 81 -2.15 -1.22 18.28
C SER A 81 -2.12 -2.45 19.19
N HIS A 82 -1.41 -3.50 18.76
CA HIS A 82 -1.35 -4.79 19.44
C HIS A 82 0.09 -5.29 19.54
N LEU A 83 0.34 -6.25 20.43
CA LEU A 83 1.64 -6.91 20.63
C LEU A 83 2.79 -5.90 20.83
N ASP A 84 2.59 -4.94 21.74
CA ASP A 84 3.52 -3.84 22.05
C ASP A 84 3.85 -2.93 20.86
N GLY A 85 2.88 -2.67 19.99
CA GLY A 85 3.06 -1.81 18.81
C GLY A 85 3.46 -2.55 17.54
N PHE A 86 3.75 -3.85 17.64
CA PHE A 86 4.22 -4.65 16.50
C PHE A 86 3.16 -4.84 15.41
N VAL A 87 1.88 -4.88 15.77
CA VAL A 87 0.75 -5.07 14.85
C VAL A 87 -0.20 -3.89 14.93
N SER A 88 -0.53 -3.30 13.78
CA SER A 88 -1.65 -2.35 13.64
C SER A 88 -2.83 -3.03 12.95
N THR A 89 -4.03 -2.92 13.53
CA THR A 89 -5.26 -3.40 12.88
C THR A 89 -6.18 -2.24 12.58
N MET A 90 -6.88 -2.29 11.45
CA MET A 90 -7.98 -1.38 11.10
C MET A 90 -9.16 -2.19 10.58
N ASN A 91 -10.35 -1.60 10.55
CA ASN A 91 -11.51 -2.21 9.93
C ASN A 91 -12.37 -1.23 9.13
N LEU A 92 -13.10 -1.78 8.16
CA LEU A 92 -14.15 -1.09 7.41
C LEU A 92 -15.39 -1.98 7.36
N VAL A 93 -16.56 -1.37 7.55
CA VAL A 93 -17.85 -2.06 7.49
C VAL A 93 -18.58 -1.76 6.19
N ALA A 94 -19.57 -2.57 5.81
CA ALA A 94 -20.30 -2.39 4.55
C ALA A 94 -20.93 -0.99 4.41
N SER A 95 -21.39 -0.41 5.53
CA SER A 95 -21.97 0.94 5.56
C SER A 95 -20.96 2.04 5.21
N ASP A 96 -19.65 1.81 5.38
CA ASP A 96 -18.61 2.78 5.02
C ASP A 96 -18.53 3.02 3.52
N PHE A 97 -18.62 1.95 2.75
CA PHE A 97 -18.64 2.00 1.29
C PHE A 97 -19.96 2.55 0.76
N ASN A 98 -21.08 2.08 1.30
CA ASN A 98 -22.42 2.49 0.86
C ASN A 98 -22.68 3.98 1.06
N THR A 99 -22.33 4.52 2.23
CA THR A 99 -22.55 5.94 2.55
C THR A 99 -21.69 6.89 1.73
N LEU A 100 -20.52 6.45 1.25
CA LEU A 100 -19.64 7.25 0.41
C LEU A 100 -19.83 6.96 -1.10
N SER A 101 -20.57 5.90 -1.44
CA SER A 101 -20.71 5.35 -2.80
C SER A 101 -19.35 5.07 -3.44
N ILE A 102 -18.50 4.31 -2.72
CA ILE A 102 -17.16 3.91 -3.15
C ILE A 102 -17.14 2.39 -3.41
N SER A 103 -16.37 1.95 -4.40
CA SER A 103 -16.15 0.52 -4.62
C SER A 103 -15.21 -0.06 -3.57
N ASP A 104 -15.46 -1.29 -3.13
CA ASP A 104 -14.55 -2.02 -2.24
C ASP A 104 -13.10 -2.07 -2.79
N ARG A 105 -12.93 -2.05 -4.12
CA ARG A 105 -11.62 -2.07 -4.79
C ARG A 105 -10.75 -0.86 -4.45
N ASP A 106 -11.34 0.26 -4.08
CA ASP A 106 -10.63 1.54 -3.87
C ASP A 106 -10.01 1.66 -2.46
N SER A 107 -10.12 0.61 -1.64
CA SER A 107 -9.58 0.54 -0.26
C SER A 107 -8.23 -0.17 -0.15
N GLY A 108 -7.70 -0.72 -1.25
CA GLY A 108 -6.63 -1.72 -1.22
C GLY A 108 -5.29 -1.24 -0.63
N ASP A 109 -5.01 0.06 -0.64
CA ASP A 109 -3.78 0.65 -0.11
C ASP A 109 -3.93 1.27 1.27
N ILE A 110 -5.16 1.33 1.83
CA ILE A 110 -5.41 1.82 3.19
C ILE A 110 -4.63 1.01 4.23
N VAL A 111 -4.47 -0.31 4.01
CA VAL A 111 -3.68 -1.18 4.88
C VAL A 111 -2.23 -0.71 5.02
N ASN A 112 -1.66 0.03 4.07
CA ASN A 112 -0.27 0.51 4.19
C ASN A 112 -0.10 1.53 5.33
N TYR A 113 -1.14 2.29 5.69
CA TYR A 113 -1.05 3.32 6.74
C TYR A 113 -0.79 2.71 8.13
N GLY A 114 -1.22 1.47 8.37
CA GLY A 114 -0.89 0.76 9.63
C GLY A 114 0.59 0.37 9.76
N LEU A 115 1.40 0.53 8.71
CA LEU A 115 2.86 0.39 8.80
C LEU A 115 3.58 1.70 9.10
N GLU A 116 2.88 2.85 9.11
CA GLU A 116 3.50 4.15 9.40
C GLU A 116 4.01 4.29 10.83
N PRO A 117 3.33 3.76 11.88
CA PRO A 117 3.92 3.71 13.22
C PRO A 117 5.31 3.05 13.18
N PRO A 118 6.34 3.66 13.80
CA PRO A 118 7.71 3.16 13.73
C PRO A 118 7.84 1.70 14.20
N GLU A 119 7.10 1.33 15.24
CA GLU A 119 7.13 0.02 15.91
C GLU A 119 6.39 -1.07 15.12
N ALA A 120 5.46 -0.69 14.24
CA ALA A 120 4.62 -1.64 13.51
C ALA A 120 5.42 -2.37 12.42
N ASP A 121 5.50 -3.69 12.50
CA ASP A 121 6.02 -4.53 11.40
C ASP A 121 4.88 -5.13 10.58
N VAL A 122 3.68 -5.29 11.15
CA VAL A 122 2.50 -5.87 10.49
C VAL A 122 1.33 -4.89 10.52
N SER A 123 0.65 -4.76 9.39
CA SER A 123 -0.62 -4.04 9.28
C SER A 123 -1.70 -4.94 8.70
N VAL A 124 -2.87 -4.94 9.32
CA VAL A 124 -4.02 -5.77 8.95
C VAL A 124 -5.25 -4.89 8.77
N LEU A 125 -5.91 -5.00 7.62
CA LEU A 125 -7.19 -4.35 7.36
C LEU A 125 -8.29 -5.42 7.22
N PHE A 126 -9.27 -5.37 8.10
CA PHE A 126 -10.46 -6.21 8.07
C PHE A 126 -11.58 -5.48 7.33
N LYS A 127 -12.17 -6.13 6.33
CA LYS A 127 -13.35 -5.60 5.62
C LYS A 127 -14.51 -6.55 5.78
N GLU A 128 -15.57 -6.06 6.38
CA GLU A 128 -16.79 -6.83 6.61
C GLU A 128 -17.42 -7.24 5.27
N ALA A 129 -17.78 -8.51 5.16
CA ALA A 129 -18.61 -9.07 4.11
C ALA A 129 -19.64 -10.02 4.73
N GLU A 130 -20.63 -10.44 3.94
CA GLU A 130 -21.70 -11.31 4.43
C GLU A 130 -21.14 -12.68 4.89
N GLY A 131 -21.08 -12.90 6.21
CA GLY A 131 -20.63 -14.15 6.84
C GLY A 131 -19.11 -14.35 6.90
N PHE A 132 -18.30 -13.34 6.55
CA PHE A 132 -16.84 -13.41 6.64
C PHE A 132 -16.19 -12.01 6.59
N PHE A 133 -14.90 -11.96 6.94
CA PHE A 133 -14.06 -10.78 6.77
C PHE A 133 -13.03 -11.00 5.68
N ARG A 134 -12.93 -10.05 4.73
CA ARG A 134 -11.80 -9.96 3.80
C ARG A 134 -10.65 -9.30 4.53
N VAL A 135 -9.53 -10.00 4.65
CA VAL A 135 -8.36 -9.52 5.38
C VAL A 135 -7.25 -9.21 4.39
N SER A 136 -6.75 -7.97 4.45
CA SER A 136 -5.55 -7.55 3.74
C SER A 136 -4.41 -7.41 4.73
N VAL A 137 -3.24 -7.97 4.39
CA VAL A 137 -2.04 -7.92 5.24
C VAL A 137 -0.90 -7.21 4.50
N ARG A 138 -0.15 -6.39 5.23
CA ARG A 138 1.14 -5.83 4.83
C ARG A 138 2.17 -6.07 5.92
N THR A 139 3.40 -6.35 5.52
CA THR A 139 4.52 -6.52 6.47
C THR A 139 5.76 -5.77 6.03
N LYS A 140 6.55 -5.29 7.00
CA LYS A 140 7.87 -4.68 6.75
C LYS A 140 8.95 -5.76 6.60
N SER A 141 9.08 -6.65 7.58
CA SER A 141 10.26 -7.52 7.62
C SER A 141 10.07 -8.90 8.25
N VAL A 142 9.61 -8.99 9.50
CA VAL A 142 9.73 -10.20 10.32
C VAL A 142 8.74 -11.27 9.88
N ILE A 143 7.50 -10.89 9.61
CA ILE A 143 6.43 -11.83 9.26
C ILE A 143 6.28 -11.94 7.74
N ASP A 144 6.19 -13.17 7.23
CA ASP A 144 5.77 -13.45 5.86
C ASP A 144 4.24 -13.35 5.76
N ALA A 145 3.75 -12.32 5.06
CA ALA A 145 2.32 -12.08 4.87
C ALA A 145 1.62 -13.22 4.14
N SER A 146 2.28 -13.84 3.15
CA SER A 146 1.70 -14.95 2.38
C SER A 146 1.58 -16.20 3.24
N ALA A 147 2.58 -16.47 4.09
CA ALA A 147 2.53 -17.59 5.03
C ALA A 147 1.41 -17.40 6.06
N LEU A 148 1.27 -16.19 6.61
CA LEU A 148 0.18 -15.84 7.53
C LEU A 148 -1.19 -16.05 6.87
N CYS A 149 -1.42 -15.44 5.70
CA CYS A 149 -2.69 -15.59 4.98
C CYS A 149 -2.96 -17.02 4.53
N GLY A 150 -1.91 -17.81 4.25
CA GLY A 150 -2.03 -19.23 3.88
C GLY A 150 -2.63 -20.11 4.99
N LYS A 151 -2.59 -19.67 6.26
CA LYS A 151 -3.29 -20.35 7.37
C LYS A 151 -4.81 -20.18 7.33
N PHE A 152 -5.28 -19.22 6.55
CA PHE A 152 -6.69 -18.86 6.41
C PHE A 152 -7.15 -19.02 4.94
N ASP A 153 -6.64 -20.05 4.25
CA ASP A 153 -6.94 -20.37 2.84
C ASP A 153 -6.73 -19.17 1.88
N GLY A 154 -5.80 -18.28 2.22
CA GLY A 154 -5.42 -17.13 1.41
C GLY A 154 -4.05 -17.27 0.77
N GLY A 155 -3.48 -16.14 0.35
CA GLY A 155 -2.14 -16.10 -0.24
C GLY A 155 -1.76 -14.72 -0.78
N GLY A 156 -0.58 -14.66 -1.39
CA GLY A 156 -0.06 -13.44 -2.02
C GLY A 156 1.46 -13.46 -2.09
N HIS A 157 2.06 -12.32 -1.75
CA HIS A 157 3.50 -12.13 -1.69
C HIS A 157 3.97 -11.99 -0.24
N VAL A 158 5.27 -12.21 -0.02
CA VAL A 158 5.93 -12.17 1.30
C VAL A 158 5.61 -10.89 2.11
N ARG A 159 5.38 -9.74 1.43
CA ARG A 159 5.09 -8.44 2.06
C ARG A 159 3.65 -7.97 1.93
N ALA A 160 2.84 -8.70 1.16
CA ALA A 160 1.52 -8.25 0.74
C ALA A 160 0.66 -9.46 0.38
N ALA A 161 -0.31 -9.79 1.23
CA ALA A 161 -1.19 -10.94 1.03
C ALA A 161 -2.62 -10.63 1.48
N GLY A 162 -3.53 -11.55 1.20
CA GLY A 162 -4.89 -11.49 1.71
C GLY A 162 -5.52 -12.87 1.90
N CYS A 163 -6.52 -12.92 2.78
CA CYS A 163 -7.30 -14.13 3.08
C CYS A 163 -8.75 -13.76 3.44
N ASN A 164 -9.60 -14.78 3.56
CA ASN A 164 -10.98 -14.62 4.01
C ASN A 164 -11.17 -15.39 5.32
N ILE A 165 -11.62 -14.72 6.37
CA ILE A 165 -11.87 -15.35 7.67
C ILE A 165 -13.38 -15.44 7.87
N LYS A 166 -13.92 -16.67 7.88
CA LYS A 166 -15.32 -16.92 8.20
C LYS A 166 -15.54 -16.66 9.68
N SER A 167 -16.31 -15.64 9.99
CA SER A 167 -16.65 -15.21 11.35
C SER A 167 -17.79 -14.21 11.26
N ASP A 168 -18.70 -14.24 12.24
CA ASP A 168 -19.74 -13.23 12.43
C ASP A 168 -19.28 -12.09 13.36
N SER A 169 -18.10 -12.23 13.97
CA SER A 169 -17.52 -11.26 14.91
C SER A 169 -16.16 -10.77 14.43
N LEU A 170 -16.03 -9.44 14.30
CA LEU A 170 -14.75 -8.79 14.01
C LEU A 170 -13.69 -9.13 15.07
N GLU A 171 -14.09 -9.17 16.34
CA GLU A 171 -13.16 -9.45 17.44
C GLU A 171 -12.63 -10.89 17.40
N GLU A 172 -13.46 -11.86 16.98
CA GLU A 172 -13.00 -13.23 16.75
C GLU A 172 -12.05 -13.32 15.55
N ALA A 173 -12.34 -12.58 14.47
CA ALA A 173 -11.46 -12.51 13.30
C ALA A 173 -10.11 -11.85 13.65
N LYS A 174 -10.12 -10.75 14.41
CA LYS A 174 -8.91 -10.10 14.93
C LYS A 174 -8.09 -11.06 15.77
N ARG A 175 -8.71 -11.72 16.75
CA ARG A 175 -8.03 -12.66 17.64
C ARG A 175 -7.37 -13.79 16.87
N ALA A 176 -8.08 -14.40 15.91
CA ALA A 176 -7.51 -15.48 15.10
C ALA A 176 -6.23 -15.07 14.35
N VAL A 177 -6.20 -13.85 13.79
CA VAL A 177 -5.02 -13.30 13.11
C VAL A 177 -3.90 -12.97 14.09
N LEU A 178 -4.23 -12.32 15.21
CA LEU A 178 -3.26 -11.92 16.24
C LEU A 178 -2.57 -13.13 16.87
N ASP A 179 -3.33 -14.17 17.22
CA ASP A 179 -2.80 -15.41 17.78
C ASP A 179 -1.81 -16.08 16.81
N GLU A 180 -2.10 -16.07 15.51
CA GLU A 180 -1.18 -16.63 14.51
C GLU A 180 0.06 -15.77 14.33
N ILE A 181 -0.06 -14.44 14.33
CA ILE A 181 1.10 -13.54 14.28
C ILE A 181 2.00 -13.75 15.50
N GLU A 182 1.42 -13.88 16.69
CA GLU A 182 2.19 -14.13 17.93
C GLU A 182 2.93 -15.48 17.86
N ARG A 183 2.27 -16.54 17.37
CA ARG A 183 2.93 -17.83 17.12
C ARG A 183 4.09 -17.72 16.14
N MET A 184 3.90 -17.02 15.02
CA MET A 184 4.94 -16.85 14.00
C MET A 184 6.11 -16.00 14.49
N ARG A 185 5.88 -15.04 15.41
CA ARG A 185 6.92 -14.19 16.01
C ARG A 185 7.76 -14.93 17.05
N ALA A 186 7.22 -15.98 17.68
CA ALA A 186 7.90 -16.74 18.71
C ALA A 186 8.89 -17.80 18.17
N VAL A 187 8.95 -17.99 16.85
CA VAL A 187 9.82 -18.94 16.13
C VAL A 187 11.01 -18.22 15.51
#